data_AF-A0A379M2T4-F1
#
_entry.id   AF-A0A379M2T4-F1
#
_cell.length_a   1.000
_cell.length_b   1.000
_cell.length_c   1.000
_cell.angle_alpha   90.00
_cell.angle_beta   90.00
_cell.angle_gamma   90.00
#
_symmetry.space_group_name_H-M   'P 1'
#
loop_
_entity.id
_entity.type
_entity.pdbx_description
1 polymer ?
#
loop_
_entity_poly.entity_id
_entity_poly.type
_entity_poly.pdbx_seq_one_letter_code
_entity_poly.pdbx_strand_id
1 'polypeptide(L)' 'MMPRRDPLAGDRWVFRCDHCDHCYRTAARSRLQAELHAQVNGWATGPTTLCPGCATLFVDGATQLAHTDG' A
#
# COMPACT_ATOMS: atom_id res chain seq x y z
N MET A 1 -3.90 0.02 -8.34
CA MET A 1 -2.98 0.63 -9.34
C MET A 1 -1.70 -0.21 -9.43
N MET A 2 -1.10 -0.42 -10.62
CA MET A 2 0.08 -1.30 -10.77
C MET A 2 1.37 -0.59 -10.33
N PRO A 3 2.26 -1.21 -9.51
CA PRO A 3 3.52 -0.61 -9.13
C PRO A 3 4.42 -0.45 -10.36
N ARG A 4 5.00 0.74 -10.52
CA ARG A 4 5.92 1.07 -11.63
C ARG A 4 7.37 1.01 -11.12
N ARG A 5 8.28 0.49 -11.96
CA ARG A 5 9.73 0.70 -11.79
C ARG A 5 10.08 2.11 -12.25
N ASP A 6 10.86 2.82 -11.44
CA ASP A 6 11.43 4.11 -11.78
C ASP A 6 12.89 3.91 -12.24
N PRO A 7 13.21 4.10 -13.52
CA PRO A 7 14.57 3.87 -14.03
C PRO A 7 15.59 4.92 -13.58
N LEU A 8 15.18 6.07 -13.05
CA LEU A 8 16.10 7.13 -12.59
C LEU A 8 16.48 7.00 -11.11
N ALA A 9 15.73 6.23 -10.31
CA ALA A 9 15.96 6.07 -8.88
C ALA A 9 16.83 4.84 -8.50
N GLY A 10 17.33 4.09 -9.49
CA GLY A 10 17.85 2.73 -9.31
C GLY A 10 16.69 1.72 -9.21
N ASP A 11 16.94 0.42 -9.33
CA ASP A 11 15.96 -0.68 -9.35
C ASP A 11 15.06 -0.78 -8.09
N ARG A 12 14.29 0.27 -7.78
CA ARG A 12 13.48 0.42 -6.59
C ARG A 12 12.02 0.40 -7.00
N TRP A 13 11.26 -0.43 -6.29
CA TRP A 13 9.81 -0.46 -6.38
C TRP A 13 9.24 0.73 -5.64
N VAL A 14 8.23 1.37 -6.23
CA VAL A 14 7.54 2.52 -5.65
C VAL A 14 6.07 2.16 -5.46
N PHE A 15 5.60 2.28 -4.21
CA PHE A 15 4.20 2.21 -3.83
C PHE A 15 3.73 3.63 -3.56
N ARG A 16 2.68 4.07 -4.24
CA ARG A 16 2.02 5.35 -3.99
C ARG A 16 0.66 5.08 -3.41
N CYS A 17 0.27 5.85 -2.39
CA CYS A 17 -1.08 5.79 -1.88
C CYS A 17 -2.07 6.25 -2.96
N ASP A 18 -3.21 5.58 -3.07
CA ASP A 18 -4.27 5.94 -4.00
C ASP A 18 -5.11 7.14 -3.48
N HIS A 19 -4.98 7.52 -2.20
CA HIS A 19 -5.75 8.61 -1.56
C HIS A 19 -4.91 9.83 -1.13
N CYS A 20 -3.58 9.74 -1.14
CA CYS A 20 -2.69 10.85 -0.80
C CYS A 20 -1.34 10.71 -1.50
N ASP A 21 -0.47 11.70 -1.39
CA ASP A 21 0.84 11.70 -2.07
C ASP A 21 1.95 10.89 -1.35
N HIS A 22 1.60 10.15 -0.30
CA HIS A 22 2.57 9.33 0.43
C HIS A 22 3.14 8.25 -0.51
N CYS A 23 4.47 8.10 -0.49
CA CYS A 23 5.19 7.09 -1.26
C CYS A 23 6.09 6.21 -0.36
N TYR A 24 6.13 4.91 -0.64
CA TYR A 24 7.11 3.98 -0.07
C TYR A 24 8.00 3.42 -1.18
N ARG A 25 9.30 3.30 -0.90
CA ARG A 25 10.30 2.86 -1.87
C ARG A 25 11.13 1.72 -1.29
N THR A 26 11.34 0.66 -2.07
CA THR A 26 12.11 -0.50 -1.61
C THR A 26 12.97 -1.08 -2.73
N ALA A 27 14.20 -1.46 -2.41
CA ALA A 27 15.16 -2.10 -3.33
C ALA A 27 14.96 -3.62 -3.39
N ALA A 28 13.71 -4.07 -3.51
CA ALA A 28 13.37 -5.48 -3.60
C ALA A 28 13.72 -6.06 -4.97
N ARG A 29 14.20 -7.30 -5.00
CA ARG A 29 14.63 -8.00 -6.22
C ARG A 29 13.45 -8.48 -7.07
N SER A 30 12.28 -8.66 -6.46
CA SER A 30 11.05 -9.10 -7.12
C SER A 30 9.84 -8.29 -6.66
N ARG A 31 8.76 -8.37 -7.44
CA ARG A 31 7.48 -7.74 -7.09
C ARG A 31 6.92 -8.27 -5.77
N LEU A 32 6.89 -9.60 -5.62
CA LEU A 32 6.40 -10.24 -4.41
C LEU A 32 7.17 -9.79 -3.17
N GLN A 33 8.50 -9.70 -3.27
CA GLN A 33 9.33 -9.20 -2.18
C GLN A 33 9.02 -7.72 -1.88
N ALA A 34 8.78 -6.91 -2.90
CA ALA A 34 8.41 -5.50 -2.71
C ALA A 34 7.08 -5.34 -1.98
N GLU A 35 6.08 -6.14 -2.36
CA GLU A 35 4.75 -6.17 -1.73
C GLU A 35 4.84 -6.62 -0.28
N LEU A 36 5.60 -7.68 0.01
CA LEU A 36 5.84 -8.13 1.39
C LEU A 36 6.57 -7.07 2.23
N HIS A 37 7.58 -6.41 1.68
CA HIS A 37 8.26 -5.31 2.36
C HIS A 37 7.28 -4.16 2.66
N ALA A 38 6.42 -3.79 1.72
CA ALA A 38 5.42 -2.75 1.93
C ALA A 38 4.42 -3.15 3.04
N GLN A 39 3.90 -4.38 3.01
CA GLN A 39 2.97 -4.91 4.02
C GLN A 39 3.57 -4.92 5.44
N VAL A 40 4.83 -5.36 5.58
CA VAL A 40 5.56 -5.30 6.87
C VAL A 40 5.73 -3.86 7.36
N ASN A 41 5.78 -2.87 6.45
CA ASN A 41 5.80 -1.44 6.78
C ASN A 41 4.39 -0.83 6.93
N GLY A 42 3.35 -1.65 7.05
CA GLY A 42 1.98 -1.22 7.32
C GLY A 42 1.20 -0.73 6.09
N TRP A 43 1.71 -0.95 4.89
CA TRP A 43 0.96 -0.65 3.67
C TRP A 43 -0.05 -1.74 3.35
N ALA A 44 -1.27 -1.34 2.98
CA ALA A 44 -2.20 -2.25 2.35
C ALA A 44 -1.88 -2.30 0.85
N THR A 45 -1.45 -3.46 0.35
CA THR A 45 -1.18 -3.68 -1.08
C THR A 45 -2.17 -4.71 -1.62
N GLY A 46 -3.29 -4.25 -2.16
CA GLY A 46 -4.36 -5.09 -2.70
C GLY A 46 -5.01 -4.44 -3.93
N PRO A 47 -6.34 -4.54 -4.10
CA PRO A 47 -7.07 -3.82 -5.15
C PRO A 47 -6.78 -2.31 -5.13
N THR A 48 -6.65 -1.75 -3.92
CA THR A 48 -6.15 -0.40 -3.64
C THR A 48 -4.79 -0.48 -2.93
N THR A 49 -3.94 0.51 -3.17
CA THR A 49 -2.69 0.70 -2.43
C THR A 49 -2.86 1.85 -1.45
N LEU A 50 -2.79 1.57 -0.14
CA LEU A 50 -2.96 2.57 0.91
C LEU A 50 -1.71 2.67 1.77
N CYS A 51 -1.29 3.91 2.07
CA CYS A 51 -0.28 4.15 3.10
C CYS A 51 -0.85 3.82 4.49
N PRO A 52 0.00 3.61 5.51
CA PRO A 52 -0.46 3.21 6.84
C PRO A 52 -1.55 4.13 7.41
N GLY A 53 -1.41 5.45 7.26
CA GLY A 53 -2.40 6.42 7.75
C GLY A 53 -3.75 6.30 7.06
N CYS A 54 -3.77 6.22 5.72
CA CYS A 54 -5.02 6.01 4.98
C CYS A 54 -5.60 4.61 5.25
N ALA A 55 -4.75 3.58 5.35
CA ALA A 55 -5.19 2.22 5.64
C ALA A 55 -5.96 2.15 6.95
N THR A 56 -5.50 2.79 8.03
CA THR A 56 -6.26 2.89 9.29
C THR A 56 -7.65 3.52 9.08
N LEU A 57 -7.72 4.64 8.36
CA LEU A 57 -8.99 5.35 8.13
C LEU A 57 -9.99 4.53 7.30
N PHE A 58 -9.51 3.73 6.34
CA PHE A 58 -10.38 2.97 5.42
C PHE A 58 -10.63 1.52 5.88
N VAL A 59 -9.72 0.90 6.63
CA VAL A 59 -9.94 -0.43 7.24
C VAL A 59 -10.98 -0.35 8.35
N ASP A 60 -10.98 0.73 9.13
CA ASP A 60 -12.01 0.94 10.17
C ASP A 60 -13.40 1.17 9.56
N GLY A 61 -13.47 1.75 8.35
CA GLY A 61 -14.73 1.95 7.62
C GLY A 61 -15.38 0.65 7.10
N ALA A 62 -14.58 -0.38 6.80
CA ALA A 62 -15.11 -1.68 6.36
C ALA A 62 -15.70 -2.50 7.52
N THR A 63 -15.21 -2.28 8.75
CA THR A 63 -15.72 -2.99 9.95
C THR A 63 -17.02 -2.35 10.46
N GLN A 64 -17.26 -1.06 10.21
CA GLN A 64 -18.46 -0.38 10.69
C GLN A 64 -19.76 -0.80 9.95
N LEU A 65 -19.67 -1.29 8.70
CA LEU A 65 -20.84 -1.81 7.97
C LEU A 65 -21.27 -3.23 8.44
N ALA A 66 -20.46 -3.92 9.25
CA ALA A 66 -20.80 -5.22 9.81
C ALA A 66 -21.41 -5.15 11.23
N HIS A 67 -21.45 -3.96 11.85
CA HIS A 67 -21.88 -3.77 13.25
C HIS A 67 -23.22 -3.03 13.42
N THR A 68 -23.99 -2.84 12.34
CA THR A 68 -25.38 -2.36 12.44
C THR A 68 -26.33 -3.40 11.87
N ASP A 69 -26.56 -4.47 12.63
CA ASP A 69 -27.80 -5.24 12.66
C ASP A 69 -27.76 -6.15 13.91
N GLY A 70 -28.49 -5.73 14.94
CA GLY A 70 -28.63 -6.42 16.22
C GLY A 70 -29.50 -5.62 17.18
#